data_AF-A0A427V3K3-F1
#
_entry.id   AF-A0A427V3K3-F1
#
_cell.length_a   1.000
_cell.length_b   1.000
_cell.length_c   1.000
_cell.angle_alpha   90.00
_cell.angle_beta   90.00
_cell.angle_gamma   90.00
#
_symmetry.space_group_name_H-M   'P 1'
#
loop_
_entity.id
_entity.type
_entity.pdbx_description
1 polymer ?
#
loop_
_entity_poly.entity_id
_entity_poly.type
_entity_poly.pdbx_seq_one_letter_code
_entity_poly.pdbx_strand_id
1 'polypeptide(L)'
;MAENQYYGTGRRKSSAARVFIKPGNGKIVINQRSLEQYFGRETARMVVRQPLELVDMVEKLDLYITVKGGGISGQAGAIRHGITRALMEYDESLRSELRKAGFVTRDARQVERKKVGLRKARRRPQYSKR
;
A
#
# COMPACT_ATOMS: atom_id res chain seq x y z
N MET A 1 -6.36 29.76 -0.85
CA MET A 1 -5.26 29.28 -1.72
C MET A 1 -5.36 27.76 -1.73
N ALA A 2 -5.53 27.12 -2.89
CA ALA A 2 -5.56 25.66 -2.95
C ALA A 2 -4.14 25.15 -2.68
N GLU A 3 -3.95 24.42 -1.57
CA GLU A 3 -2.68 23.73 -1.33
C GLU A 3 -2.50 22.70 -2.44
N ASN A 4 -1.39 22.79 -3.20
CA ASN A 4 -1.03 21.77 -4.18
C ASN A 4 -0.71 20.47 -3.44
N GLN A 5 -1.64 19.52 -3.51
CA GLN A 5 -1.51 18.18 -2.96
C GLN A 5 -1.39 17.19 -4.10
N TYR A 6 -0.38 16.33 -4.03
CA TYR A 6 -0.15 15.26 -5.01
C TYR A 6 -0.93 14.02 -4.59
N TYR A 7 -1.56 13.35 -5.55
CA TYR A 7 -2.53 12.32 -5.25
C TYR A 7 -2.05 10.95 -5.70
N GLY A 8 -2.35 9.92 -4.90
CA GLY A 8 -1.96 8.55 -5.21
C GLY A 8 -3.01 7.56 -4.78
N THR A 9 -3.56 6.81 -5.73
CA THR A 9 -4.45 5.68 -5.40
C THR A 9 -3.68 4.37 -5.41
N GLY A 10 -3.59 3.71 -4.27
CA GLY A 10 -2.97 2.39 -4.14
C GLY A 10 -3.98 1.29 -3.86
N ARG A 11 -3.74 0.07 -4.36
CA ARG A 11 -4.62 -1.09 -4.16
C ARG A 11 -3.83 -2.37 -4.00
N ARG A 12 -4.18 -3.20 -3.03
CA ARG A 12 -3.63 -4.54 -2.82
C ARG A 12 -4.66 -5.46 -2.18
N LYS A 13 -4.81 -6.68 -2.68
CA LYS A 13 -5.90 -7.59 -2.30
C LYS A 13 -7.25 -6.86 -2.43
N SER A 14 -8.07 -6.85 -1.37
CA SER A 14 -9.32 -6.10 -1.27
C SER A 14 -9.18 -4.71 -0.62
N SER A 15 -7.95 -4.25 -0.36
CA SER A 15 -7.68 -2.94 0.24
C SER A 15 -7.46 -1.88 -0.84
N ALA A 16 -8.05 -0.70 -0.63
CA ALA A 16 -7.83 0.50 -1.43
C ALA A 16 -7.41 1.66 -0.52
N ALA A 17 -6.37 2.37 -0.91
CA ALA A 17 -5.82 3.52 -0.20
C ALA A 17 -5.81 4.74 -1.12
N ARG A 18 -6.22 5.88 -0.58
CA ARG A 18 -6.06 7.20 -1.18
C ARG A 18 -5.02 7.94 -0.35
N VAL A 19 -3.96 8.36 -1.01
CA VAL A 19 -2.82 9.03 -0.39
C VAL A 19 -2.76 10.44 -0.96
N PHE A 20 -2.61 11.41 -0.07
CA PHE A 20 -2.36 12.81 -0.40
C PHE A 20 -1.02 13.17 0.20
N ILE A 21 -0.13 13.72 -0.62
CA ILE A 21 1.19 14.17 -0.24
C ILE A 21 1.24 15.69 -0.36
N LYS A 22 1.85 16.32 0.64
CA LYS A 22 2.20 17.73 0.62
C LYS A 22 3.60 17.95 1.20
N PRO A 23 4.33 18.99 0.79
CA PRO A 23 5.57 19.39 1.47
C PRO A 23 5.29 19.68 2.95
N GLY A 24 6.14 19.17 3.84
CA GLY A 24 5.92 19.24 5.29
C GLY A 24 7.07 18.64 6.09
N ASN A 25 6.74 18.07 7.25
CA ASN A 25 7.69 17.74 8.31
C ASN A 25 7.77 16.22 8.56
N GLY A 26 7.24 15.39 7.66
CA GLY A 26 7.20 13.93 7.84
C GLY A 26 5.97 13.40 8.59
N LYS A 27 4.90 14.19 8.74
CA LYS A 27 3.72 13.78 9.49
C LYS A 27 2.89 12.77 8.69
N ILE A 28 2.75 11.55 9.22
CA ILE A 28 1.95 10.48 8.61
C ILE A 28 0.64 10.28 9.38
N VAL A 29 -0.49 10.55 8.73
CA VAL A 29 -1.84 10.36 9.27
C VAL A 29 -2.59 9.33 8.43
N ILE A 30 -3.13 8.29 9.07
CA ILE A 30 -3.91 7.22 8.44
C ILE A 30 -5.27 7.15 9.13
N ASN A 31 -6.35 7.43 8.40
CA ASN A 31 -7.72 7.44 8.92
C ASN A 31 -7.84 8.20 10.26
N GLN A 32 -7.31 9.43 10.31
CA GLN A 32 -7.26 10.30 11.50
C GLN A 32 -6.39 9.81 12.68
N ARG A 33 -5.56 8.77 12.48
CA ARG A 33 -4.67 8.21 13.52
C ARG A 33 -3.22 8.26 13.05
N SER A 34 -2.26 8.27 13.97
CA SER A 34 -0.84 8.20 13.60
C SER A 34 -0.47 6.81 13.06
N LEU A 35 0.66 6.71 12.34
CA LEU A 35 1.17 5.46 11.79
C LEU A 35 1.28 4.35 12.86
N GLU A 36 1.80 4.69 14.04
CA GLU A 36 2.01 3.76 15.15
C GLU A 36 0.69 3.33 15.81
N GLN A 37 -0.26 4.25 15.93
CA GLN A 37 -1.58 3.95 16.48
C GLN A 37 -2.42 3.09 15.53
N TYR A 38 -2.26 3.27 14.22
CA TYR A 38 -3.01 2.51 13.22
C TYR A 38 -2.42 1.12 13.00
N PHE A 39 -1.09 1.03 12.89
CA PHE A 39 -0.37 -0.22 12.66
C PHE A 39 0.43 -0.65 13.88
N GLY A 40 -0.14 -1.53 14.71
CA GLY A 40 0.60 -2.14 15.81
C GLY A 40 1.81 -2.98 15.34
N ARG A 41 1.69 -3.64 14.18
CA ARG A 41 2.73 -4.52 13.63
C ARG A 41 3.84 -3.70 12.96
N GLU A 42 5.07 -3.87 13.42
CA GLU A 42 6.25 -3.12 12.92
C GLU A 42 6.52 -3.34 11.43
N THR A 43 6.31 -4.58 10.94
CA THR A 43 6.44 -4.89 9.50
C THR A 43 5.48 -4.08 8.63
N ALA A 44 4.30 -3.70 9.15
CA ALA A 44 3.37 -2.85 8.41
C ALA A 44 3.85 -1.40 8.37
N ARG A 45 4.45 -0.90 9.47
CA ARG A 45 5.05 0.44 9.53
C ARG A 45 6.23 0.57 8.56
N MET A 46 7.13 -0.42 8.56
CA MET A 46 8.26 -0.50 7.63
C MET A 46 7.78 -0.45 6.18
N VAL A 47 6.78 -1.26 5.80
CA VAL A 47 6.25 -1.29 4.42
C VAL A 47 5.70 0.05 3.96
N VAL A 48 5.12 0.85 4.86
CA VAL A 48 4.62 2.19 4.53
C VAL A 48 5.76 3.19 4.33
N ARG A 49 6.85 3.08 5.10
CA ARG A 49 8.01 3.99 5.03
C ARG A 49 8.97 3.69 3.88
N GLN A 50 9.08 2.44 3.45
CA GLN A 50 9.93 1.99 2.34
C GLN A 50 10.06 2.96 1.13
N PRO A 51 8.96 3.44 0.51
CA PRO A 51 9.07 4.32 -0.66
C PRO A 51 9.58 5.73 -0.32
N LEU A 52 9.39 6.20 0.92
CA LEU A 52 9.89 7.50 1.38
C LEU A 52 11.37 7.42 1.77
N GLU A 53 11.76 6.31 2.39
CA GLU A 53 13.16 5.99 2.74
C GLU A 53 14.01 5.78 1.48
N LEU A 54 13.46 5.16 0.44
CA LEU A 54 14.19 4.95 -0.82
C LEU A 54 14.57 6.28 -1.51
N VAL A 55 13.74 7.30 -1.39
CA VAL A 55 13.94 8.61 -2.05
C VAL A 55 14.46 9.69 -1.08
N ASP A 56 14.80 9.31 0.15
CA ASP A 56 15.27 10.22 1.21
C ASP A 56 14.37 11.45 1.43
N MET A 57 13.04 11.24 1.41
CA MET A 57 12.02 12.29 1.60
C MET A 57 11.14 12.06 2.84
N VAL A 58 11.61 11.26 3.81
CA VAL A 58 10.84 10.92 5.02
C VAL A 58 10.44 12.16 5.81
N GLU A 59 11.34 13.13 5.98
CA GLU A 59 11.10 14.34 6.79
C GLU A 59 10.60 15.53 5.97
N LYS A 60 10.55 15.41 4.64
CA LYS A 60 10.21 16.50 3.72
C LYS A 60 8.74 16.54 3.33
N LEU A 61 8.00 15.46 3.59
CA LEU A 61 6.65 15.26 3.07
C LEU A 61 5.70 14.86 4.20
N ASP A 62 4.57 15.57 4.28
CA ASP A 62 3.43 15.16 5.09
C ASP A 62 2.50 14.29 4.25
N LEU A 63 1.99 13.22 4.87
CA LEU A 63 1.11 12.25 4.24
C LEU A 63 -0.23 12.20 4.97
N TYR A 64 -1.29 12.47 4.21
CA TYR A 64 -2.66 12.25 4.64
C TYR A 64 -3.26 11.07 3.87
N ILE A 65 -3.64 10.03 4.60
CA ILE A 65 -3.95 8.72 4.02
C ILE A 65 -5.31 8.26 4.50
N THR A 66 -6.17 7.87 3.56
CA THR A 66 -7.43 7.17 3.87
C THR A 66 -7.39 5.78 3.25
N VAL A 67 -7.69 4.76 4.05
CA VAL A 67 -7.63 3.37 3.62
C VAL A 67 -8.88 2.61 4.05
N LYS A 68 -9.44 1.81 3.14
CA LYS A 68 -10.62 0.98 3.38
C LYS A 68 -10.44 -0.42 2.79
N GLY A 69 -11.10 -1.40 3.41
CA GLY A 69 -11.14 -2.80 2.96
C GLY A 69 -9.91 -3.63 3.31
N GLY A 70 -10.05 -4.95 3.13
CA GLY A 70 -9.01 -5.95 3.40
C GLY A 70 -8.59 -6.02 4.88
N GLY A 71 -7.30 -6.23 5.12
CA GLY A 71 -6.73 -6.31 6.47
C GLY A 71 -5.34 -5.69 6.52
N ILE A 72 -4.70 -5.69 7.69
CA ILE A 72 -3.48 -4.90 7.99
C ILE A 72 -2.40 -4.98 6.91
N SER A 73 -1.98 -6.19 6.49
CA SER A 73 -0.94 -6.32 5.45
C SER A 73 -1.42 -5.87 4.06
N GLY A 74 -2.70 -6.08 3.75
CA GLY A 74 -3.30 -5.59 2.50
C GLY A 74 -3.31 -4.07 2.46
N GLN A 75 -3.72 -3.45 3.58
CA GLN A 75 -3.76 -2.00 3.74
C GLN A 75 -2.38 -1.38 3.67
N ALA A 76 -1.39 -1.88 4.42
CA ALA A 76 -0.02 -1.37 4.37
C ALA A 76 0.56 -1.42 2.94
N GLY A 77 0.36 -2.53 2.22
CA GLY A 77 0.81 -2.63 0.82
C GLY A 77 0.02 -1.75 -0.16
N ALA A 78 -1.28 -1.53 0.09
CA ALA A 78 -2.08 -0.59 -0.69
C ALA A 78 -1.59 0.85 -0.46
N ILE A 79 -1.33 1.23 0.78
CA ILE A 79 -0.78 2.54 1.14
C ILE A 79 0.57 2.75 0.47
N ARG A 80 1.50 1.77 0.59
CA ARG A 80 2.81 1.83 -0.07
C ARG A 80 2.68 2.14 -1.56
N HIS A 81 1.80 1.40 -2.26
CA HIS A 81 1.57 1.62 -3.69
C HIS A 81 0.94 3.00 -3.99
N GLY A 82 0.11 3.53 -3.09
CA GLY A 82 -0.44 4.88 -3.20
C GLY A 82 0.62 5.96 -3.03
N ILE A 83 1.52 5.80 -2.04
CA ILE A 83 2.65 6.71 -1.81
C ILE A 83 3.54 6.75 -3.05
N THR A 84 3.89 5.60 -3.62
CA THR A 84 4.68 5.54 -4.86
C THR A 84 4.06 6.33 -6.00
N ARG A 85 2.73 6.26 -6.18
CA ARG A 85 2.04 7.01 -7.24
C ARG A 85 2.04 8.51 -6.98
N ALA A 86 1.78 8.91 -5.74
CA ALA A 86 1.84 10.31 -5.36
C ALA A 86 3.27 10.89 -5.48
N LEU A 87 4.31 10.10 -5.19
CA LEU A 87 5.71 10.48 -5.40
C LEU A 87 6.06 10.62 -6.88
N MET A 88 5.52 9.77 -7.76
CA MET A 88 5.71 9.94 -9.21
C MET A 88 5.00 11.20 -9.74
N GLU A 89 3.82 11.55 -9.21
CA GLU A 89 3.16 12.82 -9.56
C GLU A 89 3.91 14.04 -9.00
N TYR A 90 4.60 13.88 -7.86
CA TYR A 90 5.46 14.91 -7.28
C TYR A 90 6.71 15.16 -8.12
N ASP A 91 7.42 14.09 -8.48
CA ASP A 91 8.62 14.12 -9.31
C ASP A 91 8.71 12.86 -10.18
N GLU A 92 8.60 13.04 -11.50
CA GLU A 92 8.62 11.95 -12.47
C GLU A 92 10.02 11.29 -12.58
N SER A 93 11.09 11.97 -12.15
CA SER A 93 12.46 11.41 -12.20
C SER A 93 12.64 10.19 -11.30
N LEU A 94 11.93 10.17 -10.17
CA LEU A 94 11.94 9.10 -9.16
C LEU A 94 11.33 7.79 -9.67
N ARG A 95 10.61 7.82 -10.80
CA ARG A 95 9.93 6.66 -11.35
C ARG A 95 10.88 5.51 -11.66
N SER A 96 12.09 5.81 -12.15
CA SER A 96 13.07 4.79 -12.52
C SER A 96 13.52 3.97 -11.31
N GLU A 97 13.87 4.65 -10.22
CA GLU A 97 14.27 4.07 -8.93
C GLU A 97 13.13 3.31 -8.25
N LEU A 98 11.94 3.93 -8.17
CA LEU A 98 10.74 3.31 -7.60
C LEU A 98 10.31 2.05 -8.38
N ARG A 99 10.53 2.03 -9.70
CA ARG A 99 10.25 0.86 -10.54
C ARG A 99 11.28 -0.23 -10.31
N LYS A 100 12.57 0.11 -10.18
CA LYS A 100 13.64 -0.84 -9.87
C LYS A 100 13.43 -1.50 -8.50
N ALA A 101 12.95 -0.76 -7.50
CA ALA A 101 12.57 -1.29 -6.20
C ALA A 101 11.24 -2.10 -6.21
N GLY A 102 10.51 -2.11 -7.33
CA GLY A 102 9.28 -2.90 -7.49
C GLY A 102 8.04 -2.30 -6.83
N PHE A 103 8.05 -1.01 -6.47
CA PHE A 103 6.91 -0.36 -5.79
C PHE A 103 5.84 0.15 -6.76
N VAL A 104 6.22 0.41 -8.02
CA VAL A 104 5.32 0.86 -9.10
C VAL A 104 4.39 -0.25 -9.55
N THR A 105 4.78 -1.52 -9.42
CA THR A 105 3.94 -2.65 -9.85
C THR A 105 2.83 -2.91 -8.84
N ARG A 106 1.57 -2.90 -9.31
CA ARG A 106 0.45 -3.33 -8.48
C ARG A 106 0.52 -4.84 -8.25
N ASP A 107 0.52 -5.26 -6.98
CA ASP A 107 0.40 -6.68 -6.60
C ASP A 107 -1.00 -7.21 -6.98
N ALA A 108 -1.09 -7.91 -8.10
CA ALA A 108 -2.33 -8.42 -8.67
C ALA A 108 -2.86 -9.69 -7.97
N ARG A 109 -2.13 -10.25 -7.00
CA ARG A 109 -2.53 -11.49 -6.31
C ARG A 109 -3.83 -11.27 -5.54
N GLN A 110 -4.81 -12.12 -5.83
CA GLN A 110 -6.12 -12.16 -5.17
C GLN A 110 -6.39 -13.55 -4.62
N VAL A 111 -7.35 -13.66 -3.71
CA VAL A 111 -7.79 -14.97 -3.21
C VAL A 111 -8.51 -15.69 -4.34
N GLU A 112 -7.96 -16.83 -4.76
CA GLU A 112 -8.60 -17.68 -5.75
C GLU A 112 -9.94 -18.19 -5.21
N ARG A 113 -11.00 -18.08 -6.02
CA ARG A 113 -12.35 -18.49 -5.61
C ARG A 113 -12.42 -20.00 -5.31
N LYS A 114 -13.36 -20.39 -4.46
CA LYS A 114 -13.70 -21.81 -4.26
C LYS A 114 -14.26 -22.38 -5.57
N LYS A 115 -13.81 -23.58 -5.96
CA LYS A 115 -14.32 -24.33 -7.10
C LYS A 115 -15.22 -25.47 -6.63
N VAL A 116 -16.21 -25.83 -7.43
CA VAL A 116 -17.13 -26.95 -7.14
C VAL A 116 -16.32 -28.25 -7.01
N GLY A 117 -16.70 -29.11 -6.06
CA GLY A 117 -15.98 -30.36 -5.77
C GLY A 117 -14.67 -30.21 -4.97
N LEU A 118 -14.21 -28.99 -4.67
CA LEU A 118 -13.02 -28.74 -3.85
C LEU A 118 -13.38 -28.17 -2.48
N ARG A 119 -12.60 -28.52 -1.45
CA ARG A 119 -12.74 -27.98 -0.08
C ARG A 119 -12.28 -26.51 0.00
N LYS A 120 -11.32 -26.09 -0.84
CA LYS A 120 -10.84 -24.70 -1.00
C LYS A 120 -10.56 -24.42 -2.49
N ALA A 121 -9.83 -23.35 -2.83
CA ALA A 121 -9.47 -23.04 -4.22
C ALA A 121 -8.82 -24.22 -4.98
N ARG A 122 -7.95 -25.00 -4.31
CA ARG A 122 -7.25 -26.15 -4.88
C ARG A 122 -7.26 -27.42 -4.02
N ARG A 123 -7.67 -27.32 -2.75
CA ARG A 123 -7.67 -28.45 -1.81
C ARG A 123 -8.74 -29.46 -2.20
N ARG A 124 -8.33 -30.58 -2.81
CA ARG A 124 -9.21 -31.72 -3.10
C ARG A 124 -9.58 -32.45 -1.79
N PRO A 125 -10.79 -33.01 -1.69
CA PRO A 125 -11.07 -34.08 -0.73
C PRO A 125 -10.06 -35.22 -0.89
N GLN A 126 -9.84 -36.00 0.17
CA GLN A 126 -9.04 -37.22 0.06
C GLN A 126 -9.74 -38.18 -0.90
N TYR A 127 -8.97 -38.72 -1.84
CA TYR A 127 -9.45 -39.71 -2.80
C TYR A 127 -9.05 -41.11 -2.31
N SER A 128 -10.01 -42.03 -2.20
CA SER A 128 -9.73 -43.46 -2.04
C SER A 128 -10.04 -44.16 -3.36
N LYS A 129 -9.13 -45.05 -3.79
CA LYS A 129 -9.32 -45.86 -5.01
C LYS A 129 -10.14 -47.14 -4.74
N ARG A 130 -10.25 -47.55 -3.48
CA ARG A 130 -10.90 -48.78 -3.02
C ARG A 130 -11.70 -48.49 -1.77
#